data_AF-A0A2E3RMI4-F1
#
_entry.id   AF-A0A2E3RMI4-F1
#
_cell.length_a   1.000
_cell.length_b   1.000
_cell.length_c   1.000
_cell.angle_alpha   90.00
_cell.angle_beta   90.00
_cell.angle_gamma   90.00
#
_symmetry.space_group_name_H-M   'P 1'
#
loop_
_entity.id
_entity.type
_entity.pdbx_description
1 polymer ?
#
loop_
_entity_poly.entity_id
_entity_poly.type
_entity_poly.pdbx_seq_one_letter_code
_entity_poly.pdbx_strand_id
1 'polypeptide(L)'
;MKHSHKLKETADDIAVKDRLRSSTERELLHFADRYREEHTPGHRSCKEQEEVIGAAEIKGYPVTLIRFLGAQKRGEGLDEPAVERIAAYRDKLGLGVSQANRVRG
;
A
#
# COMPACT_ATOMS: atom_id res chain seq x y z
N MET A 1 7.86 -11.76 -41.36
CA MET A 1 7.63 -10.64 -40.42
C MET A 1 6.64 -11.11 -39.36
N LYS A 2 7.06 -11.25 -38.10
CA LYS A 2 6.16 -11.68 -37.00
C LYS A 2 5.47 -10.43 -36.45
N HIS A 3 4.20 -10.21 -36.83
CA HIS A 3 3.37 -9.18 -36.21
C HIS A 3 3.07 -9.60 -34.77
N SER A 4 3.79 -9.00 -33.82
CA SER A 4 3.41 -9.07 -32.41
C SER A 4 2.16 -8.21 -32.25
N HIS A 5 0.99 -8.86 -32.16
CA HIS A 5 -0.25 -8.21 -31.76
C HIS A 5 -0.09 -7.70 -30.32
N LYS A 6 0.34 -6.44 -30.17
CA LYS A 6 0.09 -5.69 -28.93
C LYS A 6 -1.42 -5.53 -28.83
N LEU A 7 -2.08 -6.44 -28.10
CA LEU A 7 -3.46 -6.25 -27.69
C LEU A 7 -3.54 -4.91 -26.97
N LYS A 8 -4.34 -3.99 -27.51
CA LYS A 8 -4.62 -2.72 -26.84
C LYS A 8 -5.44 -3.07 -25.62
N GLU A 9 -4.96 -2.67 -24.45
CA GLU A 9 -5.69 -2.77 -23.20
C GLU A 9 -7.05 -2.10 -23.35
N THR A 10 -8.12 -2.82 -23.00
CA THR A 10 -9.49 -2.34 -23.17
C THR A 10 -9.90 -1.45 -21.99
N ALA A 11 -10.95 -0.65 -22.17
CA ALA A 11 -11.49 0.17 -21.08
C ALA A 11 -11.97 -0.69 -19.89
N ASP A 12 -12.45 -1.91 -20.16
CA ASP A 12 -12.83 -2.89 -19.12
C ASP A 12 -11.61 -3.40 -18.35
N ASP A 13 -10.50 -3.69 -19.03
CA ASP A 13 -9.24 -4.09 -18.38
C ASP A 13 -8.74 -3.00 -17.42
N ILE A 14 -8.83 -1.73 -17.85
CA ILE A 14 -8.48 -0.56 -17.03
C ILE A 14 -9.41 -0.46 -15.81
N ALA A 15 -10.72 -0.56 -16.02
CA ALA A 15 -11.71 -0.48 -14.93
C ALA A 15 -11.56 -1.61 -13.90
N VAL A 16 -11.23 -2.83 -14.34
CA VAL A 16 -10.96 -3.97 -13.46
C VAL A 16 -9.68 -3.71 -12.65
N LYS A 17 -8.60 -3.24 -13.27
CA LYS A 17 -7.36 -2.89 -12.57
C LYS A 17 -7.58 -1.78 -11.54
N ASP A 18 -8.34 -0.75 -11.86
CA ASP A 18 -8.66 0.35 -10.94
C ASP A 18 -9.47 -0.13 -9.73
N ARG A 19 -10.44 -1.03 -9.93
CA ARG A 19 -11.20 -1.64 -8.83
C ARG A 19 -10.32 -2.51 -7.94
N LEU A 20 -9.46 -3.35 -8.53
CA LEU A 20 -8.52 -4.19 -7.79
C LEU A 20 -7.55 -3.32 -6.98
N ARG A 21 -6.98 -2.29 -7.59
CA ARG A 21 -6.12 -1.30 -6.93
C ARG A 21 -6.81 -0.64 -5.75
N SER A 22 -8.06 -0.22 -5.94
CA SER A 22 -8.87 0.41 -4.88
C SER A 22 -9.16 -0.55 -3.71
N SER A 23 -9.38 -1.83 -4.02
CA SER A 23 -9.58 -2.87 -2.99
C SER A 23 -8.30 -3.12 -2.20
N THR A 24 -7.16 -3.27 -2.89
CA THR A 24 -5.84 -3.44 -2.28
C THR A 24 -5.47 -2.24 -1.40
N GLU A 25 -5.76 -1.01 -1.84
CA GLU A 25 -5.50 0.19 -1.03
C GLU A 25 -6.37 0.22 0.23
N ARG A 26 -7.65 -0.12 0.13
CA ARG A 26 -8.56 -0.18 1.29
C ARG A 26 -8.10 -1.21 2.32
N GLU A 27 -7.73 -2.40 1.87
CA GLU A 27 -7.29 -3.47 2.77
C GLU A 27 -5.94 -3.13 3.44
N LEU A 28 -5.01 -2.54 2.69
CA LEU A 28 -3.75 -2.03 3.26
C LEU A 28 -4.00 -0.96 4.32
N LEU A 29 -4.88 0.01 4.04
CA LEU A 29 -5.23 1.07 4.99
C LEU A 29 -5.93 0.51 6.23
N HIS A 30 -6.77 -0.52 6.06
CA HIS A 30 -7.39 -1.22 7.18
C HIS A 30 -6.34 -1.83 8.13
N PHE A 31 -5.34 -2.54 7.61
CA PHE A 31 -4.25 -3.07 8.43
C PHE A 31 -3.45 -1.96 9.12
N ALA A 32 -3.20 -0.85 8.43
CA ALA A 32 -2.50 0.30 9.01
C ALA A 32 -3.30 0.97 10.14
N ASP A 33 -4.62 1.11 9.98
CA ASP A 33 -5.51 1.66 11.02
C ASP A 33 -5.58 0.74 12.24
N ARG A 34 -5.69 -0.57 12.04
CA ARG A 34 -5.61 -1.53 13.14
C ARG A 34 -4.26 -1.49 13.85
N TYR A 35 -3.15 -1.47 13.10
CA TYR A 35 -1.81 -1.38 13.69
C TYR A 35 -1.62 -0.09 14.52
N ARG A 36 -2.25 1.01 14.09
CA ARG A 36 -2.32 2.26 14.83
C ARG A 36 -3.17 2.13 16.09
N GLU A 37 -4.36 1.53 16.00
CA GLU A 37 -5.29 1.38 17.13
C GLU A 37 -4.72 0.52 18.26
N GLU A 38 -4.01 -0.56 17.91
CA GLU A 38 -3.36 -1.43 18.87
C GLU A 38 -2.08 -0.81 19.48
N HIS A 39 -1.64 0.36 19.01
CA HIS A 39 -0.43 1.00 19.53
C HIS A 39 -0.59 1.42 20.99
N THR A 40 0.26 0.88 21.85
CA THR A 40 0.34 1.26 23.26
C THR A 40 1.52 2.22 23.48
N PRO A 41 1.30 3.49 23.89
CA PRO A 41 2.37 4.44 24.16
C PRO A 41 3.40 3.91 25.16
N GLY A 42 4.69 4.12 24.86
CA GLY A 42 5.79 3.62 25.70
C GLY A 42 6.21 2.17 25.42
N HIS A 43 5.47 1.45 24.58
CA HIS A 43 5.85 0.12 24.10
C HIS A 43 6.20 0.17 22.61
N ARG A 44 7.33 -0.46 22.24
CA ARG A 44 7.82 -0.47 20.84
C ARG A 44 6.95 -1.32 19.92
N SER A 45 6.39 -2.42 20.44
CA SER A 45 5.40 -3.28 19.78
C SER A 45 4.68 -4.08 20.87
N CYS A 46 3.37 -4.22 20.75
CA CYS A 46 2.57 -5.12 21.60
C CYS A 46 2.13 -6.37 20.80
N LYS A 47 1.60 -7.36 21.51
CA LYS A 47 1.18 -8.63 20.90
C LYS A 47 0.11 -8.40 19.82
N GLU A 48 -0.80 -7.47 20.07
CA GLU A 48 -1.92 -7.11 19.21
C GLU A 48 -1.42 -6.47 17.91
N GLN A 49 -0.37 -5.65 17.98
CA GLN A 49 0.30 -5.11 16.79
C GLN A 49 0.98 -6.20 15.96
N GLU A 50 1.65 -7.17 16.60
CA GLU A 50 2.25 -8.31 15.90
C GLU A 50 1.18 -9.22 15.25
N GLU A 51 0.02 -9.38 15.87
CA GLU A 51 -1.12 -10.12 15.27
C GLU A 51 -1.65 -9.43 14.00
N VAL A 52 -1.78 -8.10 14.02
CA VAL A 52 -2.17 -7.31 12.83
C VAL A 52 -1.14 -7.46 11.71
N ILE A 53 0.15 -7.39 12.04
CA ILE A 53 1.24 -7.57 11.09
C ILE A 53 1.25 -8.98 10.49
N GLY A 54 1.11 -10.01 11.33
CA GLY A 54 1.07 -11.40 10.88
C GLY A 54 -0.12 -11.67 9.95
N ALA A 55 -1.30 -11.15 10.27
CA ALA A 55 -2.48 -11.28 9.42
C ALA A 55 -2.29 -10.63 8.04
N ALA A 56 -1.58 -9.51 7.98
CA ALA A 56 -1.32 -8.82 6.73
C ALA A 56 -0.20 -9.48 5.91
N GLU A 57 0.83 -10.00 6.57
CA GLU A 57 1.92 -10.76 5.93
C GLU A 57 1.38 -12.04 5.27
N ILE A 58 0.46 -12.76 5.93
CA ILE A 58 -0.23 -13.92 5.34
C ILE A 58 -0.96 -13.56 4.04
N LYS A 59 -1.46 -12.33 3.94
CA LYS A 59 -2.12 -11.81 2.72
C LYS A 59 -1.14 -11.22 1.69
N GLY A 60 0.16 -11.26 1.97
CA GLY A 60 1.20 -10.76 1.08
C GLY A 60 1.44 -9.24 1.17
N TYR A 61 0.90 -8.57 2.20
CA TYR A 61 1.15 -7.14 2.39
C TYR A 61 2.51 -6.88 3.05
N PRO A 62 3.27 -5.87 2.60
CA PRO A 62 4.57 -5.56 3.19
C PRO A 62 4.41 -5.02 4.62
N VAL A 63 4.97 -5.73 5.60
CA VAL A 63 5.00 -5.32 7.02
C VAL A 63 5.51 -3.89 7.20
N THR A 64 6.59 -3.53 6.51
CA THR A 64 7.18 -2.18 6.54
C THR A 64 6.19 -1.09 6.14
N LEU A 65 5.36 -1.37 5.14
CA LEU A 65 4.37 -0.41 4.64
C LEU A 65 3.25 -0.19 5.66
N ILE A 66 2.81 -1.25 6.34
CA ILE A 66 1.76 -1.17 7.37
C ILE A 66 2.26 -0.39 8.58
N ARG A 67 3.47 -0.72 9.07
CA ARG A 67 4.09 -0.02 10.22
C ARG A 67 4.20 1.48 9.97
N PHE A 68 4.65 1.87 8.79
CA PHE A 68 4.76 3.28 8.44
C PHE A 68 3.42 3.96 8.30
N LEU A 69 2.46 3.36 7.59
CA LEU A 69 1.14 3.98 7.43
C LEU A 69 0.47 4.16 8.79
N GLY A 70 0.64 3.19 9.70
CA GLY A 70 0.20 3.32 11.08
C GLY A 70 0.92 4.45 11.82
N ALA A 71 2.26 4.54 11.72
CA ALA A 71 3.05 5.64 12.31
C ALA A 71 2.64 7.02 11.77
N GLN A 72 2.48 7.15 10.45
CA GLN A 72 2.00 8.36 9.78
C GLN A 72 0.62 8.77 10.32
N LYS A 73 -0.30 7.82 10.49
CA LYS A 73 -1.63 8.06 11.06
C LYS A 73 -1.60 8.43 12.56
N ARG A 74 -0.52 8.13 13.28
CA ARG A 74 -0.27 8.63 14.65
C ARG A 74 0.33 10.05 14.68
N GLY A 75 0.69 10.61 13.52
CA GLY A 75 1.41 11.88 13.45
C GLY A 75 2.88 11.77 13.79
N GLU A 76 3.44 10.56 13.77
CA GLU A 76 4.88 10.37 13.91
C GLU A 76 5.55 10.85 12.61
N GLY A 77 6.44 11.84 12.72
CA GLY A 77 7.24 12.31 11.60
C GLY A 77 8.09 11.18 11.04
N LEU A 78 8.15 11.07 9.72
CA LEU A 78 8.86 10.00 9.03
C LEU A 78 10.08 10.58 8.35
N ASP A 79 11.19 9.84 8.40
CA ASP A 79 12.41 10.25 7.72
C ASP A 79 12.27 10.10 6.19
N GLU A 80 13.02 10.91 5.45
CA GLU A 80 13.01 10.92 3.98
C GLU A 80 13.32 9.53 3.37
N PRO A 81 14.27 8.74 3.91
CA PRO A 81 14.49 7.36 3.45
C PRO A 81 13.27 6.44 3.65
N ALA A 82 12.48 6.59 4.71
CA ALA A 82 11.26 5.81 4.90
C ALA A 82 10.19 6.18 3.88
N VAL A 83 10.06 7.46 3.55
CA VAL A 83 9.13 7.93 2.51
C VAL A 83 9.46 7.30 1.15
N GLU A 84 10.73 7.28 0.74
CA GLU A 84 11.16 6.69 -0.54
C GLU A 84 10.92 5.18 -0.61
N ARG A 85 11.27 4.43 0.46
CA ARG A 85 11.01 2.98 0.53
C ARG A 85 9.53 2.68 0.31
N ILE A 86 8.64 3.58 0.72
CA ILE A 86 7.20 3.39 0.67
C ILE A 86 6.59 3.77 -0.65
N ALA A 87 7.12 4.81 -1.29
CA ALA A 87 6.82 5.03 -2.70
C ALA A 87 7.14 3.74 -3.51
N ALA A 88 8.32 3.14 -3.28
CA ALA A 88 8.70 1.91 -3.95
C ALA A 88 7.78 0.70 -3.63
N TYR A 89 7.31 0.56 -2.38
CA TYR A 89 6.37 -0.51 -2.03
C TYR A 89 4.96 -0.26 -2.60
N ARG A 90 4.48 0.99 -2.60
CA ARG A 90 3.21 1.35 -3.24
C ARG A 90 3.26 1.06 -4.74
N ASP A 91 4.36 1.39 -5.41
CA ASP A 91 4.57 1.07 -6.82
C ASP A 91 4.52 -0.44 -7.10
N LYS A 92 5.17 -1.26 -6.26
CA LYS A 92 5.13 -2.73 -6.36
C LYS A 92 3.71 -3.32 -6.20
N LEU A 93 2.86 -2.66 -5.39
CA LEU A 93 1.46 -3.04 -5.21
C LEU A 93 0.52 -2.46 -6.27
N GLY A 94 1.05 -1.73 -7.27
CA GLY A 94 0.25 -1.01 -8.25
C GLY A 94 -0.52 0.19 -7.66
N LEU A 95 -0.22 0.56 -6.41
CA LEU A 95 -0.77 1.71 -5.69
C LEU A 95 0.03 3.00 -5.92
N GLY A 96 1.10 2.90 -6.70
CA GLY A 96 1.96 4.00 -7.13
C GLY A 96 1.20 5.09 -7.87
N VAL A 97 1.49 6.35 -7.58
CA VAL A 97 0.92 7.48 -8.34
C VAL A 97 1.56 7.46 -9.72
N SER A 98 0.99 6.68 -10.65
CA SER A 98 1.39 6.76 -12.05
C SER A 98 1.26 8.22 -12.47
N GLN A 99 2.37 8.83 -12.87
CA GLN A 99 2.40 10.16 -13.50
C GLN A 99 1.37 10.32 -14.63
N ALA A 100 0.86 9.21 -15.19
CA ALA A 100 -0.25 9.16 -16.13
C ALA A 100 -1.53 9.89 -15.67
N ASN A 101 -1.79 10.02 -14.37
CA ASN A 101 -2.96 10.76 -13.86
C ASN A 101 -2.69 12.24 -13.53
N ARG A 102 -1.44 12.72 -13.61
CA ARG A 102 -1.11 14.13 -13.34
C ARG A 102 -1.31 15.05 -14.55
N VAL A 103 -1.55 14.48 -15.73
CA VAL A 103 -1.71 15.23 -17.01
C VAL A 103 -3.20 15.47 -17.36
N ARG A 104 -4.12 15.25 -16.42
CA ARG A 104 -5.57 15.54 -16.58
C ARG A 104 -6.13 16.47 -15.49
N GLY A 105 -5.28 17.23 -14.81
CA GLY A 105 -5.67 18.35 -13.95
C GLY A 105 -5.48 19.67 -14.67
#